data_AF-A0A9W5TKW1-F1
#
_entry.id   AF-A0A9W5TKW1-F1
#
_cell.length_a   1.000
_cell.length_b   1.000
_cell.length_c   1.000
_cell.angle_alpha   90.00
_cell.angle_beta   90.00
_cell.angle_gamma   90.00
#
_symmetry.space_group_name_H-M   'P 1'
#
loop_
_entity.id
_entity.type
_entity.pdbx_description
1 polymer ?
#
loop_
_entity_poly.entity_id
_entity_poly.type
_entity_poly.pdbx_seq_one_letter_code
_entity_poly.pdbx_strand_id
1 'polypeptide(L)'
;MTDTGRQHWAGHRAVVIGGSIGGLTAALLLRKLGFDVDVYERTPTDLDGRGGGIVLQPDTLRWFVECSEQHPENVSTATHFVQYLGSENEVVYREAAPWRYTSWGTFYRALLADFGTERYHLGEYASGFDQDADGVEVRFASGRIERAELVVFADGITSASRRRISPDSELEYSGYVGWRGTVPEREVSPATFELLRDSISYSFGLHTHINVYPIPSPSGGLSVGERLLNYVWYRNVAEGYELDELMTDKRGFVAGVSLHPGQVQDRFVDEMRSAASNVLAPAAAEVVLRTEQPYLQAVYDVGVQQMATGRVALIGDAASAARPHAAAGTAKAAANAWALHDALADSSDIAEALAKWEPGQLELGQRLLRRVKEMGTRSQVTCTWVPGDPDNRFGLYGPGH
;
A
#
# COMPACT_ATOMS: atom_id res chain seq x y z
N MET A 1 -14.74 23.74 -26.61
CA MET A 1 -15.96 23.73 -25.78
C MET A 1 -15.54 24.12 -24.39
N THR A 2 -16.00 25.27 -23.92
CA THR A 2 -15.65 25.86 -22.63
C THR A 2 -16.22 25.01 -21.48
N ASP A 3 -15.37 24.59 -20.57
CA ASP A 3 -15.67 23.82 -19.35
C ASP A 3 -16.37 24.73 -18.32
N THR A 4 -17.68 24.93 -18.46
CA THR A 4 -18.46 25.90 -17.67
C THR A 4 -19.45 25.24 -16.69
N GLY A 5 -19.13 24.07 -16.14
CA GLY A 5 -20.04 23.35 -15.23
C GLY A 5 -19.43 22.72 -13.98
N ARG A 6 -18.10 22.63 -13.87
CA ARG A 6 -17.43 22.02 -12.71
C ARG A 6 -17.12 23.06 -11.63
N GLN A 7 -17.38 22.68 -10.38
CA GLN A 7 -17.07 23.49 -9.21
C GLN A 7 -15.56 23.68 -9.07
N HIS A 8 -15.15 24.92 -8.81
CA HIS A 8 -13.79 25.27 -8.44
C HIS A 8 -13.80 25.84 -7.03
N TRP A 9 -12.97 25.29 -6.15
CA TRP A 9 -12.97 25.54 -4.71
C TRP A 9 -11.96 26.62 -4.30
N ALA A 10 -11.72 27.61 -5.17
CA ALA A 10 -10.81 28.71 -4.87
C ALA A 10 -11.23 29.42 -3.56
N GLY A 11 -10.25 29.71 -2.71
CA GLY A 11 -10.46 30.34 -1.40
C GLY A 11 -10.91 29.40 -0.29
N HIS A 12 -11.15 28.12 -0.58
CA HIS A 12 -11.45 27.10 0.42
C HIS A 12 -10.19 26.36 0.87
N ARG A 13 -10.14 25.93 2.13
CA ARG A 13 -9.02 25.19 2.71
C ARG A 13 -9.37 23.72 2.91
N ALA A 14 -8.44 22.84 2.53
CA ALA A 14 -8.49 21.42 2.84
C ALA A 14 -7.25 20.97 3.62
N VAL A 15 -7.45 20.06 4.56
CA VAL A 15 -6.37 19.44 5.33
C VAL A 15 -6.35 17.94 5.08
N VAL A 16 -5.19 17.41 4.72
CA VAL A 16 -4.98 15.97 4.53
C VAL A 16 -4.09 15.44 5.65
N ILE A 17 -4.57 14.46 6.39
CA ILE A 17 -3.84 13.80 7.47
C ILE A 17 -3.28 12.47 6.97
N GLY A 18 -1.96 12.33 6.97
CA GLY A 18 -1.22 11.21 6.40
C GLY A 18 -0.58 11.59 5.07
N GLY A 19 0.75 11.64 5.03
CA GLY A 19 1.51 12.14 3.90
C GLY A 19 2.01 11.08 2.92
N SER A 20 1.48 9.86 2.96
CA SER A 20 1.89 8.79 2.04
C SER A 20 1.14 8.86 0.69
N ILE A 21 1.25 7.81 -0.12
CA ILE A 21 0.74 7.74 -1.51
C ILE A 21 -0.73 8.19 -1.62
N GLY A 22 -1.62 7.63 -0.80
CA GLY A 22 -3.05 7.99 -0.83
C GLY A 22 -3.31 9.44 -0.46
N GLY A 23 -2.64 9.94 0.59
CA GLY A 23 -2.80 11.31 1.06
C GLY A 23 -2.23 12.34 0.08
N LEU A 24 -1.02 12.11 -0.46
CA LEU A 24 -0.45 12.98 -1.49
C LEU A 24 -1.29 12.98 -2.77
N THR A 25 -1.83 11.83 -3.18
CA THR A 25 -2.74 11.76 -4.33
C THR A 25 -3.99 12.62 -4.08
N ALA A 26 -4.61 12.49 -2.90
CA ALA A 26 -5.76 13.33 -2.53
C ALA A 26 -5.39 14.82 -2.48
N ALA A 27 -4.26 15.17 -1.88
CA ALA A 27 -3.82 16.56 -1.76
C ALA A 27 -3.58 17.22 -3.13
N LEU A 28 -2.93 16.50 -4.04
CA LEU A 28 -2.69 16.95 -5.41
C LEU A 28 -3.99 17.17 -6.19
N LEU A 29 -4.96 16.26 -6.06
CA LEU A 29 -6.26 16.37 -6.69
C LEU A 29 -7.10 17.51 -6.10
N LEU A 30 -7.10 17.68 -4.77
CA LEU A 30 -7.78 18.80 -4.11
C LEU A 30 -7.17 20.14 -4.55
N ARG A 31 -5.84 20.23 -4.68
CA ARG A 31 -5.16 21.42 -5.22
C ARG A 31 -5.58 21.70 -6.66
N LYS A 32 -5.74 20.66 -7.49
CA LYS A 32 -6.23 20.79 -8.87
C LYS A 32 -7.66 21.37 -8.91
N LEU A 33 -8.48 21.07 -7.90
CA LEU A 33 -9.82 21.66 -7.72
C LEU A 33 -9.81 23.08 -7.15
N GLY A 34 -8.66 23.65 -6.81
CA GLY A 34 -8.51 25.02 -6.33
C GLY A 34 -8.46 25.17 -4.81
N PHE A 35 -8.49 24.08 -4.04
CA PHE A 35 -8.31 24.16 -2.59
C PHE A 35 -6.91 24.64 -2.21
N ASP A 36 -6.86 25.35 -1.09
CA ASP A 36 -5.66 25.64 -0.32
C ASP A 36 -5.35 24.42 0.57
N VAL A 37 -4.36 23.61 0.20
CA VAL A 37 -4.14 22.27 0.81
C VAL A 37 -2.89 22.21 1.69
N ASP A 38 -3.05 21.77 2.93
CA ASP A 38 -1.96 21.35 3.82
C ASP A 38 -1.98 19.83 4.05
N VAL A 39 -0.81 19.19 4.04
CA VAL A 39 -0.62 17.78 4.35
C VAL A 39 0.15 17.65 5.66
N TYR A 40 -0.35 16.83 6.59
CA TYR A 40 0.31 16.57 7.87
C TYR A 40 0.69 15.10 7.98
N GLU A 41 1.98 14.82 8.17
CA GLU A 41 2.54 13.47 8.33
C GLU A 41 3.10 13.29 9.74
N ARG A 42 2.72 12.19 10.40
CA ARG A 42 3.14 11.90 11.77
C ARG A 42 4.63 11.60 11.90
N THR A 43 5.26 11.10 10.85
CA THR A 43 6.68 10.74 10.85
C THR A 43 7.51 12.04 10.82
N PRO A 44 8.48 12.23 11.74
CA PRO A 44 9.26 13.48 11.82
C PRO A 44 10.40 13.55 10.80
N THR A 45 10.67 12.45 10.10
CA THR A 45 11.68 12.35 9.06
C THR A 45 11.02 12.06 7.73
N ASP A 46 11.78 12.29 6.65
CA ASP A 46 11.39 11.78 5.35
C ASP A 46 11.09 10.30 5.44
N LEU A 47 10.00 9.94 4.77
CA LEU A 47 9.40 8.63 4.81
C LEU A 47 10.28 7.55 4.15
N ASP A 48 11.43 7.93 3.57
CA ASP A 48 12.35 7.09 2.79
C ASP A 48 12.83 5.82 3.53
N GLY A 49 13.11 4.76 2.78
CA GLY A 49 13.69 3.53 3.34
C GLY A 49 12.71 2.42 3.73
N ARG A 50 11.42 2.54 3.41
CA ARG A 50 10.45 1.43 3.64
C ARG A 50 10.50 0.31 2.60
N GLY A 51 11.29 0.46 1.53
CA GLY A 51 11.78 -0.60 0.62
C GLY A 51 10.76 -1.50 -0.10
N GLY A 52 9.47 -1.41 0.23
CA GLY A 52 8.45 -2.31 -0.28
C GLY A 52 8.13 -2.07 -1.74
N GLY A 53 8.12 -3.14 -2.53
CA GLY A 53 7.64 -3.10 -3.90
C GLY A 53 6.14 -2.86 -3.98
N ILE A 54 5.72 -2.11 -4.99
CA ILE A 54 4.32 -1.85 -5.33
C ILE A 54 4.08 -2.33 -6.75
N VAL A 55 3.02 -3.11 -6.94
CA VAL A 55 2.47 -3.37 -8.28
C VAL A 55 1.61 -2.18 -8.66
N LEU A 56 1.92 -1.57 -9.80
CA LEU A 56 1.24 -0.38 -10.29
C LEU A 56 -0.01 -0.78 -11.06
N GLN A 57 -1.17 -0.36 -10.55
CA GLN A 57 -2.47 -0.50 -11.20
C GLN A 57 -2.92 0.84 -11.81
N PRO A 58 -3.93 0.85 -12.71
CA PRO A 58 -4.36 2.06 -13.42
C PRO A 58 -4.63 3.25 -12.51
N ASP A 59 -5.40 3.10 -11.42
CA ASP A 59 -5.72 4.21 -10.52
C ASP A 59 -4.49 4.78 -9.81
N THR A 60 -3.52 3.94 -9.46
CA THR A 60 -2.26 4.38 -8.85
C THR A 60 -1.48 5.25 -9.82
N LEU A 61 -1.38 4.84 -11.10
CA LEU A 61 -0.62 5.55 -12.12
C LEU A 61 -1.33 6.80 -12.67
N ARG A 62 -2.64 6.90 -12.50
CA ARG A 62 -3.49 7.88 -13.18
C ARG A 62 -3.01 9.32 -13.00
N TRP A 63 -2.50 9.69 -11.82
CA TRP A 63 -1.93 11.03 -11.60
C TRP A 63 -0.75 11.32 -12.54
N PHE A 64 0.18 10.37 -12.66
CA PHE A 64 1.36 10.52 -13.54
C PHE A 64 1.01 10.48 -15.03
N VAL A 65 -0.10 9.85 -15.39
CA VAL A 65 -0.60 9.81 -16.78
C VAL A 65 -1.34 11.10 -17.15
N GLU A 66 -2.21 11.59 -16.26
CA GLU A 66 -3.17 12.65 -16.60
C GLU A 66 -2.75 14.05 -16.14
N CYS A 67 -1.87 14.17 -15.14
CA CYS A 67 -1.63 15.43 -14.43
C CYS A 67 -0.16 15.79 -14.22
N SER A 68 0.72 14.81 -14.00
CA SER A 68 2.13 15.06 -13.70
C SER A 68 2.98 15.31 -14.96
N GLU A 69 4.07 16.05 -14.79
CA GLU A 69 5.16 16.12 -15.76
C GLU A 69 6.13 14.91 -15.61
N GLN A 70 6.09 14.22 -14.47
CA GLN A 70 6.86 13.01 -14.22
C GLN A 70 6.15 11.81 -14.85
N HIS A 71 6.44 11.52 -16.11
CA HIS A 71 5.80 10.41 -16.82
C HIS A 71 6.01 9.03 -16.12
N PRO A 72 5.05 8.08 -16.22
CA PRO A 72 5.09 6.80 -15.50
C PRO A 72 6.36 5.95 -15.68
N GLU A 73 7.00 6.01 -16.85
CA GLU A 73 8.25 5.32 -17.15
C GLU A 73 9.43 5.77 -16.29
N ASN A 74 9.40 6.99 -15.75
CA ASN A 74 10.50 7.52 -14.93
C ASN A 74 10.45 7.01 -13.48
N VAL A 75 9.34 6.39 -13.09
CA VAL A 75 9.09 5.94 -11.71
C VAL A 75 8.77 4.45 -11.65
N SER A 76 8.86 3.72 -12.76
CA SER A 76 8.47 2.31 -12.82
C SER A 76 9.39 1.46 -13.69
N THR A 77 9.41 0.16 -13.37
CA THR A 77 9.96 -0.90 -14.22
C THR A 77 8.83 -1.86 -14.59
N ALA A 78 9.09 -2.82 -15.47
CA ALA A 78 8.09 -3.79 -15.90
C ALA A 78 8.67 -5.20 -16.05
N THR A 79 7.77 -6.17 -16.08
CA THR A 79 7.99 -7.53 -16.56
C THR A 79 6.89 -7.90 -17.55
N HIS A 80 7.13 -8.92 -18.36
CA HIS A 80 6.16 -9.37 -19.36
C HIS A 80 5.41 -10.63 -18.95
N PHE A 81 5.83 -11.30 -17.89
CA PHE A 81 5.31 -12.61 -17.52
C PHE A 81 4.91 -12.71 -16.04
N VAL A 82 3.90 -13.53 -15.79
CA VAL A 82 3.64 -14.14 -14.48
C VAL A 82 4.08 -15.60 -14.59
N GLN A 83 4.86 -16.08 -13.62
CA GLN A 83 5.30 -17.48 -13.59
C GLN A 83 5.21 -18.10 -12.21
N TYR A 84 5.10 -19.43 -12.18
CA TYR A 84 5.07 -20.25 -10.99
C TYR A 84 6.22 -21.24 -11.08
N LEU A 85 6.96 -21.36 -9.98
CA LEU A 85 8.11 -22.23 -9.84
C LEU A 85 7.74 -23.42 -8.94
N GLY A 86 8.18 -24.60 -9.32
CA GLY A 86 8.16 -25.79 -8.47
C GLY A 86 9.43 -25.92 -7.63
N SER A 87 9.57 -27.07 -6.95
CA SER A 87 10.57 -27.26 -5.89
C SER A 87 12.02 -27.28 -6.38
N GLU A 88 12.25 -27.49 -7.68
CA GLU A 88 13.58 -27.56 -8.29
C GLU A 88 13.82 -26.41 -9.30
N ASN A 89 13.08 -25.30 -9.17
CA ASN A 89 13.05 -24.16 -10.11
C ASN A 89 12.43 -24.47 -11.48
N GLU A 90 11.77 -25.61 -11.65
CA GLU A 90 10.99 -25.89 -12.84
C GLU A 90 9.82 -24.91 -12.97
N VAL A 91 9.62 -24.36 -14.16
CA VAL A 91 8.51 -23.45 -14.43
C VAL A 91 7.24 -24.29 -14.64
N VAL A 92 6.39 -24.36 -13.62
CA VAL A 92 5.15 -25.17 -13.65
C VAL A 92 4.03 -24.48 -14.42
N TYR A 93 4.03 -23.15 -14.46
CA TYR A 93 3.10 -22.34 -15.24
C TYR A 93 3.76 -21.01 -15.59
N ARG A 94 3.48 -20.50 -16.80
CA ARG A 94 3.91 -19.18 -17.23
C ARG A 94 2.91 -18.60 -18.21
N GLU A 95 2.53 -17.35 -18.01
CA GLU A 95 1.65 -16.61 -18.92
C GLU A 95 2.23 -15.23 -19.25
N ALA A 96 1.95 -14.77 -20.47
CA ALA A 96 2.22 -13.39 -20.85
C ALA A 96 1.18 -12.48 -20.17
N ALA A 97 1.64 -11.74 -19.17
CA ALA A 97 0.83 -10.85 -18.34
C ALA A 97 1.72 -9.70 -17.87
N PRO A 98 1.75 -8.59 -18.63
CA PRO A 98 2.66 -7.49 -18.33
C PRO A 98 2.19 -6.74 -17.08
N TRP A 99 3.13 -6.52 -16.17
CA TRP A 99 2.90 -5.74 -14.95
C TRP A 99 3.99 -4.68 -14.81
N ARG A 100 3.59 -3.52 -14.28
CA ARG A 100 4.51 -2.47 -13.87
C ARG A 100 4.71 -2.51 -12.37
N TYR A 101 5.92 -2.18 -11.95
CA TYR A 101 6.30 -2.14 -10.55
C TYR A 101 7.04 -0.85 -10.23
N THR A 102 6.90 -0.41 -9.00
CA THR A 102 7.72 0.65 -8.42
C THR A 102 8.16 0.25 -7.02
N SER A 103 9.06 1.03 -6.43
CA SER A 103 9.29 0.98 -4.99
C SER A 103 8.40 2.05 -4.34
N TRP A 104 7.92 1.77 -3.13
CA TRP A 104 7.15 2.77 -2.38
C TRP A 104 7.90 4.09 -2.24
N GLY A 105 9.22 4.05 -2.02
CA GLY A 105 10.05 5.25 -1.87
C GLY A 105 10.15 6.07 -3.16
N THR A 106 10.35 5.40 -4.30
CA THR A 106 10.36 6.04 -5.63
C THR A 106 9.04 6.74 -5.91
N PHE A 107 7.92 6.05 -5.67
CA PHE A 107 6.59 6.58 -5.95
C PHE A 107 6.20 7.73 -5.02
N TYR A 108 6.49 7.58 -3.72
CA TYR A 108 6.29 8.63 -2.72
C TYR A 108 7.07 9.90 -3.07
N ARG A 109 8.37 9.78 -3.39
CA ARG A 109 9.20 10.93 -3.74
C ARG A 109 8.69 11.65 -5.00
N ALA A 110 8.22 10.91 -5.99
CA ALA A 110 7.64 11.50 -7.20
C ALA A 110 6.36 12.30 -6.90
N LEU A 111 5.44 11.74 -6.12
CA LEU A 111 4.23 12.46 -5.68
C LEU A 111 4.56 13.68 -4.81
N LEU A 112 5.54 13.55 -3.91
CA LEU A 112 5.99 14.65 -3.07
C LEU A 112 6.65 15.76 -3.90
N ALA A 113 7.41 15.40 -4.94
CA ALA A 113 8.00 16.38 -5.85
C ALA A 113 6.92 17.17 -6.62
N ASP A 114 5.82 16.52 -7.03
CA ASP A 114 4.68 17.23 -7.63
C ASP A 114 3.94 18.12 -6.62
N PHE A 115 3.84 17.68 -5.36
CA PHE A 115 3.13 18.42 -4.32
C PHE A 115 3.96 19.61 -3.81
N GLY A 116 5.27 19.43 -3.64
CA GLY A 116 6.17 20.37 -2.98
C GLY A 116 6.20 20.17 -1.46
N THR A 117 7.20 20.76 -0.80
CA THR A 117 7.42 20.59 0.65
C THR A 117 6.94 21.77 1.50
N GLU A 118 6.56 22.90 0.89
CA GLU A 118 6.14 24.11 1.60
C GLU A 118 4.95 23.88 2.53
N ARG A 119 4.01 23.02 2.10
CA ARG A 119 2.77 22.70 2.82
C ARG A 119 2.66 21.24 3.22
N TYR A 120 3.82 20.60 3.36
CA TYR A 120 3.97 19.24 3.79
C TYR A 120 4.65 19.25 5.17
N HIS A 121 3.85 19.06 6.21
CA HIS A 121 4.25 19.23 7.61
C HIS A 121 4.59 17.87 8.24
N LEU A 122 5.88 17.63 8.51
CA LEU A 122 6.37 16.41 9.18
C LEU A 122 6.22 16.49 10.70
N GLY A 123 6.17 15.32 11.36
CA GLY A 123 6.13 15.19 12.82
C GLY A 123 4.80 15.56 13.46
N GLU A 124 3.73 15.72 12.67
CA GLU A 124 2.44 16.20 13.14
C GLU A 124 1.44 15.04 13.20
N TYR A 125 1.19 14.55 14.42
CA TYR A 125 0.24 13.47 14.67
C TYR A 125 -1.13 14.03 15.05
N ALA A 126 -2.13 13.86 14.17
CA ALA A 126 -3.51 14.23 14.48
C ALA A 126 -4.09 13.27 15.53
N SER A 127 -4.57 13.83 16.65
CA SER A 127 -5.09 13.09 17.80
C SER A 127 -6.61 13.18 17.92
N GLY A 128 -7.26 14.07 17.17
CA GLY A 128 -8.70 14.16 17.08
C GLY A 128 -9.18 15.28 16.19
N PHE A 129 -10.48 15.32 15.97
CA PHE A 129 -11.16 16.40 15.29
C PHE A 129 -12.55 16.65 15.90
N ASP A 130 -13.06 17.88 15.75
CA ASP A 130 -14.46 18.25 15.92
C ASP A 130 -14.91 19.07 14.71
N GLN A 131 -16.21 19.20 14.49
CA GLN A 131 -16.74 19.96 13.36
C GLN A 131 -18.04 20.66 13.70
N ASP A 132 -18.30 21.73 12.95
CA ASP A 132 -19.55 22.49 12.96
C ASP A 132 -20.05 22.69 11.51
N ALA A 133 -21.00 23.59 11.30
CA ALA A 133 -21.58 23.84 9.99
C ALA A 133 -20.57 24.41 8.97
N ASP A 134 -19.53 25.10 9.44
CA ASP A 134 -18.62 25.90 8.62
C ASP A 134 -17.25 25.23 8.42
N GLY A 135 -16.85 24.31 9.30
CA GLY A 135 -15.57 23.63 9.15
C GLY A 135 -15.25 22.58 10.20
N VAL A 136 -14.06 22.01 10.06
CA VAL A 136 -13.50 20.97 10.89
C VAL A 136 -12.25 21.51 11.58
N GLU A 137 -12.18 21.34 12.88
CA GLU A 137 -10.99 21.59 13.69
C GLU A 137 -10.24 20.27 13.90
N VAL A 138 -8.98 20.19 13.50
CA VAL A 138 -8.07 19.07 13.76
C VAL A 138 -7.10 19.45 14.87
N ARG A 139 -6.97 18.58 15.87
CA ARG A 139 -6.03 18.73 16.98
C ARG A 139 -4.88 17.77 16.82
N PHE A 140 -3.68 18.26 17.09
CA PHE A 140 -2.44 17.50 16.98
C PHE A 140 -1.83 17.24 18.36
N ALA A 141 -1.07 16.15 18.49
CA ALA A 141 -0.37 15.82 19.74
C ALA A 141 0.67 16.88 20.16
N SER A 142 1.15 17.69 19.22
CA SER A 142 2.02 18.85 19.47
C SER A 142 1.30 20.00 20.19
N GLY A 143 -0.04 19.97 20.26
CA GLY A 143 -0.87 21.09 20.70
C GLY A 143 -1.27 22.04 19.57
N ARG A 144 -0.77 21.82 18.34
CA ARG A 144 -1.26 22.53 17.14
C ARG A 144 -2.74 22.26 16.94
N ILE A 145 -3.44 23.28 16.44
CA ILE A 145 -4.83 23.21 16.00
C ILE A 145 -4.92 23.81 14.61
N GLU A 146 -5.60 23.11 13.71
CA GLU A 146 -5.83 23.56 12.33
C GLU A 146 -7.31 23.49 12.01
N ARG A 147 -7.82 24.50 11.31
CA ARG A 147 -9.22 24.55 10.87
C ARG A 147 -9.31 24.62 9.35
N ALA A 148 -10.19 23.81 8.77
CA ALA A 148 -10.41 23.73 7.32
C ALA A 148 -11.87 23.37 7.00
N GLU A 149 -12.34 23.64 5.78
CA GLU A 149 -13.71 23.29 5.37
C GLU A 149 -13.82 21.83 4.91
N LEU A 150 -12.71 21.18 4.62
CA LEU A 150 -12.60 19.74 4.32
C LEU A 150 -11.41 19.14 5.06
N VAL A 151 -11.61 17.98 5.68
CA VAL A 151 -10.51 17.16 6.23
C VAL A 151 -10.56 15.76 5.64
N VAL A 152 -9.43 15.28 5.13
CA VAL A 152 -9.27 13.92 4.59
C VAL A 152 -8.26 13.15 5.44
N PHE A 153 -8.71 12.12 6.14
CA PHE A 153 -7.87 11.17 6.86
C PHE A 153 -7.39 10.06 5.94
N ALA A 154 -6.09 10.07 5.65
CA ALA A 154 -5.32 9.09 4.89
C ALA A 154 -4.16 8.52 5.73
N ASP A 155 -4.34 8.43 7.04
CA ASP A 155 -3.33 8.12 8.08
C ASP A 155 -3.10 6.62 8.30
N GLY A 156 -3.55 5.79 7.35
CA GLY A 156 -3.22 4.37 7.23
C GLY A 156 -3.91 3.45 8.23
N ILE A 157 -3.48 2.19 8.26
CA ILE A 157 -4.16 1.11 9.01
C ILE A 157 -4.34 1.41 10.50
N THR A 158 -3.44 2.18 11.11
CA THR A 158 -3.52 2.59 12.53
C THR A 158 -4.29 3.89 12.75
N SER A 159 -5.13 4.31 11.79
CA SER A 159 -5.89 5.56 11.87
C SER A 159 -6.64 5.71 13.20
N ALA A 160 -6.33 6.79 13.93
CA ALA A 160 -7.01 7.10 15.18
C ALA A 160 -8.43 7.66 14.93
N SER A 161 -8.60 8.37 13.81
CA SER A 161 -9.88 8.99 13.43
C SER A 161 -10.91 7.98 12.95
N ARG A 162 -10.48 6.81 12.43
CA ARG A 162 -11.40 5.77 11.95
C ARG A 162 -12.49 5.43 12.96
N ARG A 163 -12.17 5.20 14.24
CA ARG A 163 -13.17 4.87 15.27
C ARG A 163 -14.16 6.01 15.59
N ARG A 164 -13.85 7.26 15.24
CA ARG A 164 -14.82 8.37 15.38
C ARG A 164 -15.82 8.41 14.24
N ILE A 165 -15.40 7.97 13.05
CA ILE A 165 -16.24 7.96 11.84
C ILE A 165 -17.03 6.65 11.75
N SER A 166 -16.40 5.51 12.05
CA SER A 166 -17.00 4.17 12.03
C SER A 166 -16.63 3.44 13.33
N PRO A 167 -17.36 3.66 14.43
CA PRO A 167 -17.01 3.16 15.77
C PRO A 167 -16.80 1.64 15.87
N ASP A 168 -17.55 0.87 15.11
CA ASP A 168 -17.51 -0.61 15.16
C ASP A 168 -16.39 -1.23 14.30
N SER A 169 -15.47 -0.42 13.76
CA SER A 169 -14.36 -0.94 12.95
C SER A 169 -13.26 -1.55 13.83
N GLU A 170 -12.91 -2.80 13.58
CA GLU A 170 -11.83 -3.52 14.29
C GLU A 170 -10.70 -3.93 13.33
N LEU A 171 -9.46 -3.95 13.83
CA LEU A 171 -8.35 -4.59 13.12
C LEU A 171 -8.40 -6.09 13.42
N GLU A 172 -8.60 -6.89 12.38
CA GLU A 172 -8.65 -8.34 12.48
C GLU A 172 -7.31 -8.93 12.03
N TYR A 173 -6.59 -9.61 12.92
CA TYR A 173 -5.38 -10.33 12.53
C TYR A 173 -5.73 -11.47 11.57
N SER A 174 -4.93 -11.61 10.53
CA SER A 174 -5.23 -12.49 9.40
C SER A 174 -4.77 -13.94 9.59
N GLY A 175 -4.07 -14.24 10.68
CA GLY A 175 -3.49 -15.55 10.98
C GLY A 175 -2.09 -15.78 10.40
N TYR A 176 -1.49 -14.77 9.77
CA TYR A 176 -0.16 -14.85 9.19
C TYR A 176 0.53 -13.50 9.06
N VAL A 177 1.84 -13.58 8.83
CA VAL A 177 2.73 -12.44 8.62
C VAL A 177 3.30 -12.47 7.20
N GLY A 178 3.73 -11.31 6.70
CA GLY A 178 4.50 -11.18 5.47
C GLY A 178 5.95 -10.81 5.80
N TRP A 179 6.88 -11.73 5.52
CA TRP A 179 8.31 -11.45 5.45
C TRP A 179 8.61 -10.69 4.16
N ARG A 180 9.44 -9.66 4.25
CA ARG A 180 9.74 -8.78 3.12
C ARG A 180 11.23 -8.48 3.08
N GLY A 181 11.73 -8.27 1.87
CA GLY A 181 13.12 -7.94 1.64
C GLY A 181 13.40 -7.59 0.19
N THR A 182 14.59 -7.06 -0.02
CA THR A 182 15.08 -6.70 -1.35
C THR A 182 16.54 -7.11 -1.50
N VAL A 183 16.90 -7.59 -2.69
CA VAL A 183 18.29 -7.92 -3.06
C VAL A 183 18.59 -7.29 -4.42
N PRO A 184 19.72 -6.59 -4.62
CA PRO A 184 20.12 -6.15 -5.95
C PRO A 184 20.18 -7.30 -6.97
N GLU A 185 19.65 -7.11 -8.18
CA GLU A 185 19.63 -8.16 -9.21
C GLU A 185 21.03 -8.72 -9.53
N ARG A 186 22.05 -7.87 -9.45
CA ARG A 186 23.46 -8.24 -9.65
C ARG A 186 24.07 -9.12 -8.56
N GLU A 187 23.39 -9.27 -7.42
CA GLU A 187 23.90 -10.01 -6.26
C GLU A 187 23.37 -11.44 -6.18
N VAL A 188 22.38 -11.83 -6.99
CA VAL A 188 21.97 -13.23 -7.13
C VAL A 188 22.83 -13.96 -8.16
N SER A 189 22.78 -15.30 -8.15
CA SER A 189 23.46 -16.11 -9.15
C SER A 189 22.96 -15.81 -10.57
N PRO A 190 23.78 -15.99 -11.63
CA PRO A 190 23.34 -15.79 -13.01
C PRO A 190 22.11 -16.64 -13.39
N ALA A 191 22.01 -17.86 -12.86
CA ALA A 191 20.87 -18.75 -13.11
C ALA A 191 19.57 -18.18 -12.51
N THR A 192 19.62 -17.72 -11.26
CA THR A 192 18.48 -17.06 -10.59
C THR A 192 18.11 -15.76 -11.27
N PHE A 193 19.09 -14.94 -11.66
CA PHE A 193 18.85 -13.71 -12.40
C PHE A 193 18.10 -13.97 -13.70
N GLU A 194 18.58 -14.89 -14.55
CA GLU A 194 17.92 -15.22 -15.82
C GLU A 194 16.50 -15.77 -15.63
N LEU A 195 16.27 -16.56 -14.59
CA LEU A 195 14.96 -17.13 -14.30
C LEU A 195 13.93 -16.08 -13.84
N LEU A 196 14.35 -15.09 -13.06
CA LEU A 196 13.44 -14.15 -12.40
C LEU A 196 13.27 -12.81 -13.13
N ARG A 197 14.27 -12.36 -13.91
CA ARG A 197 14.39 -10.96 -14.40
C ARG A 197 13.21 -10.43 -15.21
N ASP A 198 12.43 -11.26 -15.89
CA ASP A 198 11.32 -10.82 -16.75
C ASP A 198 9.98 -11.39 -16.29
N SER A 199 9.83 -11.64 -14.98
CA SER A 199 8.55 -12.09 -14.42
C SER A 199 8.30 -11.60 -13.01
N ILE A 200 7.02 -11.56 -12.61
CA ILE A 200 6.70 -11.87 -11.22
C ILE A 200 6.63 -13.38 -11.05
N SER A 201 7.46 -13.89 -10.14
CA SER A 201 7.61 -15.32 -9.88
C SER A 201 6.97 -15.70 -8.57
N TYR A 202 6.15 -16.74 -8.58
CA TYR A 202 5.58 -17.36 -7.40
C TYR A 202 6.31 -18.66 -7.08
N SER A 203 6.60 -18.89 -5.81
CA SER A 203 6.91 -20.21 -5.27
C SER A 203 5.91 -20.50 -4.17
N PHE A 204 5.42 -21.73 -4.10
CA PHE A 204 4.33 -22.13 -3.20
C PHE A 204 4.68 -23.42 -2.46
N GLY A 205 4.09 -23.58 -1.28
CA GLY A 205 4.17 -24.78 -0.46
C GLY A 205 2.88 -24.95 0.33
N LEU A 206 2.83 -25.96 1.19
CA LEU A 206 1.68 -26.13 2.09
C LEU A 206 1.56 -24.91 3.02
N HIS A 207 0.40 -24.26 3.01
CA HIS A 207 0.08 -23.09 3.83
C HIS A 207 1.00 -21.87 3.64
N THR A 208 1.64 -21.72 2.46
CA THR A 208 2.56 -20.61 2.21
C THR A 208 2.77 -20.33 0.72
N HIS A 209 3.00 -19.06 0.39
CA HIS A 209 3.62 -18.69 -0.87
C HIS A 209 4.51 -17.45 -0.72
N ILE A 210 5.47 -17.33 -1.62
CA ILE A 210 6.27 -16.14 -1.86
C ILE A 210 6.01 -15.64 -3.27
N ASN A 211 6.02 -14.32 -3.45
CA ASN A 211 6.14 -13.68 -4.75
C ASN A 211 7.44 -12.87 -4.81
N VAL A 212 8.18 -12.99 -5.92
CA VAL A 212 9.43 -12.26 -6.19
C VAL A 212 9.27 -11.49 -7.49
N TYR A 213 9.59 -10.19 -7.49
CA TYR A 213 9.48 -9.33 -8.66
C TYR A 213 10.47 -8.16 -8.59
N PRO A 214 10.91 -7.63 -9.75
CA PRO A 214 11.85 -6.53 -9.78
C PRO A 214 11.16 -5.20 -9.45
N ILE A 215 11.89 -4.31 -8.78
CA ILE A 215 11.48 -2.93 -8.50
C ILE A 215 12.65 -1.96 -8.75
N PRO A 216 12.36 -0.69 -9.05
CA PRO A 216 13.38 0.36 -9.12
C PRO A 216 14.30 0.35 -7.89
N SER A 217 15.60 0.51 -8.11
CA SER A 217 16.52 0.74 -7.00
C SER A 217 16.40 2.17 -6.45
N PRO A 218 16.73 2.42 -5.17
CA PRO A 218 16.68 3.75 -4.58
C PRO A 218 17.50 4.82 -5.35
N SER A 219 18.56 4.39 -6.04
CA SER A 219 19.40 5.25 -6.89
C SER A 219 18.83 5.49 -8.29
N GLY A 220 17.60 5.08 -8.57
CA GLY A 220 16.94 5.29 -9.87
C GLY A 220 17.21 4.22 -10.92
N GLY A 221 17.73 3.05 -10.53
CA GLY A 221 17.96 1.93 -11.45
C GLY A 221 16.64 1.29 -11.89
N LEU A 222 16.19 1.65 -13.10
CA LEU A 222 14.95 1.13 -13.73
C LEU A 222 15.22 -0.02 -14.71
N SER A 223 16.45 -0.09 -15.22
CA SER A 223 16.89 -1.04 -16.24
C SER A 223 17.20 -2.40 -15.64
N VAL A 224 16.94 -3.46 -16.39
CA VAL A 224 17.31 -4.84 -16.02
C VAL A 224 18.81 -4.91 -15.68
N GLY A 225 19.15 -5.44 -14.51
CA GLY A 225 20.50 -5.48 -13.93
C GLY A 225 20.79 -4.38 -12.90
N GLU A 226 20.01 -3.29 -12.90
CA GLU A 226 20.17 -2.16 -11.97
C GLU A 226 19.05 -2.09 -10.92
N ARG A 227 18.10 -3.02 -10.98
CA ARG A 227 16.90 -3.10 -10.11
C ARG A 227 17.21 -3.89 -8.84
N LEU A 228 16.24 -3.86 -7.93
CA LEU A 228 16.17 -4.78 -6.80
C LEU A 228 15.14 -5.88 -7.09
N LEU A 229 15.44 -7.12 -6.71
CA LEU A 229 14.45 -8.19 -6.54
C LEU A 229 13.77 -7.98 -5.19
N ASN A 230 12.49 -7.64 -5.20
CA ASN A 230 11.64 -7.54 -4.03
C ASN A 230 10.87 -8.84 -3.82
N TYR A 231 10.62 -9.22 -2.58
CA TYR A 231 9.66 -10.28 -2.26
C TYR A 231 8.69 -9.96 -1.13
N VAL A 232 7.58 -10.69 -1.12
CA VAL A 232 6.73 -10.87 0.06
C VAL A 232 6.51 -12.37 0.25
N TRP A 233 6.82 -12.90 1.43
CA TRP A 233 6.66 -14.30 1.78
C TRP A 233 5.71 -14.45 2.96
N TYR A 234 4.57 -15.10 2.74
CA TYR A 234 3.54 -15.25 3.77
C TYR A 234 3.75 -16.52 4.60
N ARG A 235 3.81 -16.38 5.92
CA ARG A 235 3.92 -17.50 6.87
C ARG A 235 2.86 -17.40 7.95
N ASN A 236 2.16 -18.50 8.18
CA ASN A 236 1.19 -18.61 9.27
C ASN A 236 1.89 -18.52 10.62
N VAL A 237 1.31 -17.71 11.51
CA VAL A 237 1.78 -17.51 12.88
C VAL A 237 0.52 -17.35 13.74
N ALA A 238 0.39 -18.17 14.78
CA ALA A 238 -0.80 -18.14 15.62
C ALA A 238 -0.90 -16.81 16.38
N GLU A 239 -2.13 -16.32 16.56
CA GLU A 239 -2.39 -15.14 17.38
C GLU A 239 -2.08 -15.42 18.86
N GLY A 240 -1.73 -14.37 19.60
CA GLY A 240 -1.30 -14.45 20.99
C GLY A 240 0.22 -14.57 21.09
N TYR A 241 0.71 -15.43 21.96
CA TYR A 241 2.13 -15.47 22.34
C TYR A 241 3.08 -15.59 21.14
N GLU A 242 2.80 -16.45 20.16
CA GLU A 242 3.70 -16.63 19.00
C GLU A 242 3.82 -15.35 18.17
N LEU A 243 2.68 -14.67 17.91
CA LEU A 243 2.68 -13.41 17.20
C LEU A 243 3.35 -12.30 18.01
N ASP A 244 3.02 -12.17 19.30
CA ASP A 244 3.61 -11.14 20.17
C ASP A 244 5.12 -11.30 20.26
N GLU A 245 5.60 -12.54 20.37
CA GLU A 245 7.00 -12.87 20.46
C GLU A 245 7.73 -12.52 19.15
N LEU A 246 7.13 -12.85 18.00
CA LEU A 246 7.65 -12.53 16.67
C LEU A 246 7.67 -11.02 16.40
N MET A 247 6.62 -10.31 16.83
CA MET A 247 6.45 -8.87 16.65
C MET A 247 7.21 -8.03 17.68
N THR A 248 7.89 -8.66 18.64
CA THR A 248 8.78 -7.96 19.58
C THR A 248 10.10 -7.61 18.89
N ASP A 249 10.50 -6.34 18.92
CA ASP A 249 11.77 -5.90 18.31
C ASP A 249 12.99 -6.29 19.17
N LYS A 250 14.20 -6.10 18.63
CA LYS A 250 15.47 -6.35 19.34
C LYS A 250 15.63 -5.59 20.67
N ARG A 251 14.81 -4.57 20.93
CA ARG A 251 14.83 -3.76 22.16
C ARG A 251 13.75 -4.20 23.16
N GLY A 252 12.91 -5.16 22.81
CA GLY A 252 11.83 -5.68 23.65
C GLY A 252 10.48 -4.96 23.49
N PHE A 253 10.30 -4.13 22.44
CA PHE A 253 9.02 -3.48 22.18
C PHE A 253 8.18 -4.27 21.18
N VAL A 254 6.93 -4.59 21.55
CA VAL A 254 5.97 -5.22 20.64
C VAL A 254 5.51 -4.19 19.60
N ALA A 255 5.78 -4.48 18.32
CA ALA A 255 5.35 -3.65 17.22
C ALA A 255 3.90 -3.99 16.82
N GLY A 256 3.05 -2.97 16.67
CA GLY A 256 1.62 -3.21 16.41
C GLY A 256 1.30 -3.73 14.99
N VAL A 257 2.12 -3.40 13.99
CA VAL A 257 1.87 -3.80 12.58
C VAL A 257 3.12 -4.27 11.88
N SER A 258 4.23 -3.55 12.02
CA SER A 258 5.47 -3.84 11.29
C SER A 258 6.70 -3.74 12.18
N LEU A 259 7.64 -4.65 11.96
CA LEU A 259 9.04 -4.51 12.34
C LEU A 259 9.82 -4.03 11.12
N HIS A 260 10.59 -2.97 11.27
CA HIS A 260 11.39 -2.37 10.20
C HIS A 260 12.74 -3.11 10.01
N PRO A 261 13.46 -2.87 8.90
CA PRO A 261 14.81 -3.38 8.70
C PRO A 261 15.70 -3.14 9.93
N GLY A 262 16.43 -4.18 10.35
CA GLY A 262 17.28 -4.15 11.53
C GLY A 262 16.57 -4.33 12.88
N GLN A 263 15.24 -4.32 12.93
CA GLN A 263 14.47 -4.47 14.17
C GLN A 263 14.06 -5.92 14.48
N VAL A 264 14.01 -6.79 13.48
CA VAL A 264 13.62 -8.21 13.66
C VAL A 264 14.68 -8.95 14.45
N GLN A 265 14.28 -9.76 15.43
CA GLN A 265 15.22 -10.55 16.24
C GLN A 265 15.98 -11.58 15.39
N ASP A 266 17.27 -11.74 15.66
CA ASP A 266 18.17 -12.57 14.83
C ASP A 266 17.70 -14.03 14.74
N ARG A 267 17.17 -14.60 15.83
CA ARG A 267 16.62 -15.96 15.83
C ARG A 267 15.50 -16.17 14.80
N PHE A 268 14.63 -15.18 14.58
CA PHE A 268 13.52 -15.30 13.64
C PHE A 268 13.99 -15.07 12.21
N VAL A 269 15.06 -14.29 12.02
CA VAL A 269 15.76 -14.20 10.73
C VAL A 269 16.40 -15.53 10.38
N ASP A 270 17.05 -16.21 11.33
CA ASP A 270 17.66 -17.53 11.13
C ASP A 270 16.61 -18.62 10.86
N GLU A 271 15.48 -18.59 11.58
CA GLU A 271 14.34 -19.46 11.32
C GLU A 271 13.74 -19.22 9.93
N MET A 272 13.53 -17.96 9.55
CA MET A 272 13.08 -17.57 8.21
C MET A 272 14.01 -18.15 7.14
N ARG A 273 15.33 -17.97 7.27
CA ARG A 273 16.32 -18.47 6.31
C ARG A 273 16.32 -19.99 6.20
N SER A 274 16.23 -20.69 7.32
CA SER A 274 16.12 -22.16 7.35
C SER A 274 14.85 -22.63 6.66
N ALA A 275 13.71 -22.02 6.97
CA ALA A 275 12.43 -22.36 6.36
C ALA A 275 12.42 -22.04 4.85
N ALA A 276 13.04 -20.94 4.41
CA ALA A 276 13.12 -20.58 3.00
C ALA A 276 13.83 -21.66 2.17
N SER A 277 14.95 -22.19 2.70
CA SER A 277 15.73 -23.26 2.05
C SER A 277 14.97 -24.58 1.92
N ASN A 278 14.01 -24.83 2.82
CA ASN A 278 13.27 -26.09 2.87
C ASN A 278 11.96 -26.07 2.08
N VAL A 279 11.36 -24.89 1.91
CA VAL A 279 9.98 -24.78 1.43
C VAL A 279 9.87 -24.07 0.08
N LEU A 280 10.83 -23.21 -0.27
CA LEU A 280 10.76 -22.40 -1.49
C LEU A 280 11.60 -23.00 -2.62
N ALA A 281 11.21 -22.70 -3.86
CA ALA A 281 12.04 -22.92 -5.03
C ALA A 281 13.43 -22.30 -4.82
N PRO A 282 14.54 -22.98 -5.18
CA PRO A 282 15.90 -22.51 -4.85
C PRO A 282 16.21 -21.08 -5.29
N ALA A 283 15.67 -20.62 -6.42
CA ALA A 283 15.83 -19.25 -6.92
C ALA A 283 15.14 -18.22 -6.01
N ALA A 284 13.93 -18.52 -5.52
CA ALA A 284 13.23 -17.66 -4.58
C ALA A 284 13.89 -17.69 -3.19
N ALA A 285 14.34 -18.87 -2.74
CA ALA A 285 15.10 -19.03 -1.50
C ALA A 285 16.39 -18.21 -1.52
N GLU A 286 17.13 -18.19 -2.64
CA GLU A 286 18.35 -17.40 -2.78
C GLU A 286 18.12 -15.91 -2.48
N VAL A 287 17.02 -15.34 -2.96
CA VAL A 287 16.66 -13.93 -2.69
C VAL A 287 16.41 -13.71 -1.19
N VAL A 288 15.69 -14.61 -0.53
CA VAL A 288 15.46 -14.53 0.92
C VAL A 288 16.78 -14.64 1.71
N LEU A 289 17.62 -15.61 1.34
CA LEU A 289 18.90 -15.88 2.02
C LEU A 289 19.90 -14.72 1.87
N ARG A 290 19.93 -14.06 0.71
CA ARG A 290 20.80 -12.91 0.44
C ARG A 290 20.28 -11.59 1.01
N THR A 291 19.05 -11.57 1.52
CA THR A 291 18.51 -10.35 2.14
C THR A 291 19.29 -10.05 3.42
N GLU A 292 19.91 -8.87 3.46
CA GLU A 292 20.71 -8.43 4.60
C GLU A 292 19.83 -8.11 5.80
N GLN A 293 18.79 -7.29 5.60
CA GLN A 293 17.89 -6.84 6.65
C GLN A 293 16.43 -7.12 6.27
N PRO A 294 15.97 -8.38 6.35
CA PRO A 294 14.57 -8.68 6.16
C PRO A 294 13.74 -7.99 7.23
N TYR A 295 12.51 -7.65 6.87
CA TYR A 295 11.57 -6.97 7.74
C TYR A 295 10.22 -7.67 7.66
N LEU A 296 9.35 -7.38 8.63
CA LEU A 296 8.16 -8.19 8.86
C LEU A 296 6.94 -7.30 9.05
N GLN A 297 5.81 -7.75 8.49
CA GLN A 297 4.52 -7.10 8.69
C GLN A 297 3.48 -8.15 9.07
N ALA A 298 2.85 -7.98 10.23
CA ALA A 298 1.65 -8.73 10.56
C ALA A 298 0.50 -8.28 9.65
N VAL A 299 -0.23 -9.26 9.11
CA VAL A 299 -1.30 -8.98 8.15
C VAL A 299 -2.59 -8.78 8.92
N TYR A 300 -3.19 -7.61 8.76
CA TYR A 300 -4.47 -7.25 9.35
C TYR A 300 -5.44 -6.81 8.27
N ASP A 301 -6.72 -7.07 8.51
CA ASP A 301 -7.82 -6.48 7.77
C ASP A 301 -8.53 -5.45 8.62
N VAL A 302 -9.05 -4.41 7.97
CA VAL A 302 -10.08 -3.57 8.56
C VAL A 302 -11.04 -3.09 7.47
N GLY A 303 -12.32 -3.06 7.80
CA GLY A 303 -13.37 -2.45 6.98
C GLY A 303 -14.19 -1.51 7.84
N VAL A 304 -14.61 -0.40 7.25
CA VAL A 304 -15.50 0.57 7.89
C VAL A 304 -16.92 0.45 7.34
N GLN A 305 -17.88 0.86 8.15
CA GLN A 305 -19.29 1.00 7.73
C GLN A 305 -19.59 2.42 7.24
N GLN A 306 -18.71 3.37 7.54
CA GLN A 306 -18.82 4.78 7.17
C GLN A 306 -17.42 5.32 6.84
N MET A 307 -17.30 6.06 5.74
CA MET A 307 -16.08 6.73 5.27
C MET A 307 -16.18 8.25 5.36
N ALA A 308 -17.37 8.84 5.54
CA ALA A 308 -17.56 10.27 5.65
C ALA A 308 -18.56 10.67 6.73
N THR A 309 -18.30 11.81 7.37
CA THR A 309 -19.24 12.44 8.31
C THR A 309 -19.09 13.95 8.26
N GLY A 310 -20.17 14.66 7.92
CA GLY A 310 -20.15 16.11 7.72
C GLY A 310 -19.14 16.52 6.65
N ARG A 311 -18.04 17.16 7.08
CA ARG A 311 -16.96 17.69 6.24
C ARG A 311 -15.66 16.86 6.32
N VAL A 312 -15.75 15.64 6.85
CA VAL A 312 -14.61 14.74 7.07
C VAL A 312 -14.75 13.49 6.22
N ALA A 313 -13.67 13.10 5.54
CA ALA A 313 -13.56 11.86 4.77
C ALA A 313 -12.41 10.98 5.26
N LEU A 314 -12.53 9.67 5.07
CA LEU A 314 -11.55 8.65 5.41
C LEU A 314 -11.22 7.85 4.15
N ILE A 315 -9.95 7.74 3.76
CA ILE A 315 -9.53 7.10 2.51
C ILE A 315 -8.40 6.09 2.70
N GLY A 316 -8.18 5.23 1.70
CA GLY A 316 -7.06 4.30 1.71
C GLY A 316 -7.14 3.32 2.87
N ASP A 317 -5.99 2.97 3.45
CA ASP A 317 -5.92 2.02 4.58
C ASP A 317 -6.48 2.61 5.88
N ALA A 318 -6.69 3.93 5.94
CA ALA A 318 -7.40 4.55 7.07
C ALA A 318 -8.85 4.08 7.10
N ALA A 319 -9.49 3.93 5.94
CA ALA A 319 -10.85 3.41 5.80
C ALA A 319 -10.90 1.90 5.74
N SER A 320 -10.12 1.29 4.85
CA SER A 320 -10.10 -0.15 4.72
C SER A 320 -8.70 -0.62 4.35
N ALA A 321 -8.05 -1.34 5.26
CA ALA A 321 -6.79 -2.01 4.96
C ALA A 321 -7.10 -3.46 4.56
N ALA A 322 -6.57 -3.86 3.41
CA ALA A 322 -6.82 -5.16 2.82
C ALA A 322 -5.49 -5.92 2.71
N ARG A 323 -5.52 -7.24 2.96
CA ARG A 323 -4.38 -8.14 2.74
C ARG A 323 -3.78 -7.91 1.34
N PRO A 324 -2.44 -7.93 1.21
CA PRO A 324 -1.74 -7.53 -0.01
C PRO A 324 -1.90 -8.46 -1.24
N HIS A 325 -2.68 -9.55 -1.15
CA HIS A 325 -2.77 -10.60 -2.19
C HIS A 325 -3.21 -10.12 -3.57
N ALA A 326 -4.10 -9.12 -3.65
CA ALA A 326 -4.52 -8.52 -4.92
C ALA A 326 -3.62 -7.35 -5.38
N ALA A 327 -2.58 -7.01 -4.61
CA ALA A 327 -1.68 -5.88 -4.83
C ALA A 327 -2.40 -4.54 -5.10
N ALA A 328 -3.55 -4.32 -4.44
CA ALA A 328 -4.49 -3.25 -4.78
C ALA A 328 -4.65 -2.17 -3.69
N GLY A 329 -3.87 -2.21 -2.61
CA GLY A 329 -4.02 -1.25 -1.50
C GLY A 329 -3.80 0.21 -1.92
N THR A 330 -2.71 0.47 -2.66
CA THR A 330 -2.40 1.81 -3.21
C THR A 330 -3.38 2.21 -4.30
N ALA A 331 -3.83 1.26 -5.13
CA ALA A 331 -4.83 1.48 -6.17
C ALA A 331 -6.16 1.94 -5.55
N LYS A 332 -6.62 1.23 -4.50
CA LYS A 332 -7.83 1.62 -3.75
C LYS A 332 -7.70 3.01 -3.16
N ALA A 333 -6.56 3.33 -2.53
CA ALA A 333 -6.35 4.65 -1.94
C ALA A 333 -6.40 5.77 -3.00
N ALA A 334 -5.79 5.55 -4.17
CA ALA A 334 -5.87 6.48 -5.29
C ALA A 334 -7.29 6.57 -5.87
N ALA A 335 -7.99 5.45 -6.04
CA ALA A 335 -9.38 5.42 -6.51
C ALA A 335 -10.32 6.20 -5.57
N ASN A 336 -10.14 6.06 -4.25
CA ASN A 336 -10.87 6.86 -3.27
C ASN A 336 -10.66 8.37 -3.49
N ALA A 337 -9.41 8.78 -3.72
CA ALA A 337 -9.05 10.18 -3.95
C ALA A 337 -9.59 10.74 -5.28
N TRP A 338 -9.53 9.95 -6.36
CA TRP A 338 -10.12 10.33 -7.66
C TRP A 338 -11.63 10.46 -7.60
N ALA A 339 -12.31 9.50 -6.98
CA ALA A 339 -13.75 9.59 -6.80
C ALA A 339 -14.14 10.79 -5.92
N LEU A 340 -13.33 11.11 -4.90
CA LEU A 340 -13.56 12.28 -4.04
C LEU A 340 -13.42 13.58 -4.83
N HIS A 341 -12.39 13.67 -5.67
CA HIS A 341 -12.21 14.78 -6.60
C HIS A 341 -13.44 14.96 -7.50
N ASP A 342 -13.91 13.88 -8.14
CA ASP A 342 -15.03 13.96 -9.07
C ASP A 342 -16.33 14.38 -8.36
N ALA A 343 -16.59 13.83 -7.16
CA ALA A 343 -17.76 14.23 -6.36
C ALA A 343 -17.71 15.71 -5.91
N LEU A 344 -16.53 16.22 -5.55
CA LEU A 344 -16.33 17.63 -5.20
C LEU A 344 -16.42 18.55 -6.42
N ALA A 345 -16.02 18.10 -7.61
CA ALA A 345 -16.15 18.86 -8.85
C ALA A 345 -17.62 19.01 -9.28
N ASP A 346 -18.47 18.04 -8.93
CA ASP A 346 -19.89 17.99 -9.32
C ASP A 346 -20.84 18.52 -8.23
N SER A 347 -20.32 19.13 -7.16
CA SER A 347 -21.10 19.64 -6.03
C SER A 347 -20.59 21.00 -5.58
N SER A 348 -21.50 21.90 -5.17
CA SER A 348 -21.16 23.17 -4.53
C SER A 348 -21.13 23.09 -3.00
N ASP A 349 -21.51 21.95 -2.42
CA ASP A 349 -21.47 21.67 -0.99
C ASP A 349 -20.63 20.43 -0.69
N ILE A 350 -19.74 20.54 0.31
CA ILE A 350 -18.79 19.49 0.68
C ILE A 350 -19.51 18.29 1.30
N ALA A 351 -20.49 18.52 2.17
CA ALA A 351 -21.21 17.42 2.82
C ALA A 351 -22.04 16.64 1.79
N GLU A 352 -22.68 17.33 0.85
CA GLU A 352 -23.38 16.70 -0.27
C GLU A 352 -22.42 15.89 -1.16
N ALA A 353 -21.22 16.43 -1.46
CA ALA A 353 -20.21 15.72 -2.24
C ALA A 353 -19.78 14.42 -1.56
N LEU A 354 -19.51 14.48 -0.26
CA LEU A 354 -19.10 13.32 0.53
C LEU A 354 -20.22 12.26 0.61
N ALA A 355 -21.48 12.69 0.76
CA ALA A 355 -22.63 11.79 0.76
C ALA A 355 -22.82 11.06 -0.58
N LYS A 356 -22.52 11.72 -1.71
CA LYS A 356 -22.53 11.09 -3.05
C LYS A 356 -21.34 10.15 -3.27
N TRP A 357 -20.19 10.51 -2.74
CA TRP A 357 -18.93 9.78 -2.90
C TRP A 357 -18.89 8.45 -2.14
N GLU A 358 -19.33 8.46 -0.87
CA GLU A 358 -19.12 7.38 0.09
C GLU A 358 -19.65 6.00 -0.37
N PRO A 359 -20.90 5.85 -0.87
CA PRO A 359 -21.48 4.53 -1.13
C PRO A 359 -20.65 3.68 -2.09
N GLY A 360 -20.14 4.28 -3.17
CA GLY A 360 -19.30 3.59 -4.15
C GLY A 360 -17.93 3.18 -3.58
N GLN A 361 -17.39 3.96 -2.65
CA GLN A 361 -16.10 3.65 -2.02
C GLN A 361 -16.22 2.56 -0.95
N LEU A 362 -17.31 2.56 -0.19
CA LEU A 362 -17.65 1.48 0.73
C LEU A 362 -17.79 0.15 -0.02
N GLU A 363 -18.56 0.14 -1.12
CA GLU A 363 -18.72 -1.06 -1.95
C GLU A 363 -17.37 -1.54 -2.49
N LEU A 364 -16.54 -0.63 -3.02
CA LEU A 364 -15.21 -0.95 -3.53
C LEU A 364 -14.33 -1.61 -2.46
N GLY A 365 -14.28 -1.03 -1.25
CA GLY A 365 -13.53 -1.57 -0.13
C GLY A 365 -14.03 -2.95 0.31
N GLN A 366 -15.35 -3.13 0.43
CA GLN A 366 -15.96 -4.40 0.83
C GLN A 366 -15.71 -5.52 -0.19
N ARG A 367 -15.82 -5.22 -1.49
CA ARG A 367 -15.51 -6.19 -2.57
C ARG A 367 -14.04 -6.60 -2.54
N LEU A 368 -13.13 -5.62 -2.38
CA LEU A 368 -11.70 -5.92 -2.28
C LEU A 368 -11.40 -6.80 -1.05
N LEU A 369 -11.93 -6.45 0.12
CA LEU A 369 -11.76 -7.21 1.36
C LEU A 369 -12.21 -8.67 1.21
N ARG A 370 -13.40 -8.90 0.67
CA ARG A 370 -13.93 -10.26 0.43
C ARG A 370 -12.95 -11.06 -0.43
N ARG A 371 -12.52 -10.47 -1.54
CA ARG A 371 -11.62 -11.11 -2.48
C ARG A 371 -10.26 -11.44 -1.87
N VAL A 372 -9.62 -10.49 -1.19
CA VAL A 372 -8.28 -10.76 -0.61
C VAL A 372 -8.35 -11.73 0.56
N LYS A 373 -9.47 -11.80 1.28
CA LYS A 373 -9.74 -12.83 2.29
C LYS A 373 -9.81 -14.21 1.62
N GLU A 374 -10.57 -14.35 0.54
CA GLU A 374 -10.64 -15.60 -0.25
C GLU A 374 -9.26 -16.02 -0.80
N MET A 375 -8.51 -15.10 -1.41
CA MET A 375 -7.14 -15.35 -1.88
C MET A 375 -6.21 -15.81 -0.73
N GLY A 376 -6.30 -15.14 0.42
CA GLY A 376 -5.55 -15.51 1.62
C GLY A 376 -5.91 -16.89 2.13
N THR A 377 -7.20 -17.24 2.20
CA THR A 377 -7.66 -18.58 2.58
C THR A 377 -7.12 -19.65 1.63
N ARG A 378 -7.17 -19.40 0.32
CA ARG A 378 -6.65 -20.33 -0.71
C ARG A 378 -5.17 -20.63 -0.54
N SER A 379 -4.38 -19.60 -0.25
CA SER A 379 -2.94 -19.74 -0.04
C SER A 379 -2.57 -20.33 1.31
N GLN A 380 -3.18 -19.82 2.38
CA GLN A 380 -2.70 -20.01 3.75
C GLN A 380 -3.43 -21.12 4.51
N VAL A 381 -4.63 -21.52 4.07
CA VAL A 381 -5.49 -22.44 4.84
C VAL A 381 -5.89 -23.66 4.02
N THR A 382 -6.55 -23.47 2.87
CA THR A 382 -7.10 -24.60 2.09
C THR A 382 -6.10 -25.21 1.13
N CYS A 383 -4.95 -24.56 0.90
CA CYS A 383 -3.93 -24.99 -0.07
C CYS A 383 -4.50 -25.20 -1.49
N THR A 384 -5.44 -24.34 -1.90
CA THR A 384 -6.10 -24.39 -3.22
C THR A 384 -5.68 -23.23 -4.11
N TRP A 385 -4.45 -22.73 -3.92
CA TRP A 385 -3.84 -21.73 -4.81
C TRP A 385 -3.28 -22.42 -6.06
N VAL A 386 -4.08 -22.49 -7.11
CA VAL A 386 -3.70 -23.20 -8.35
C VAL A 386 -2.94 -22.26 -9.31
N PRO A 387 -1.77 -22.65 -9.82
CA PRO A 387 -1.06 -21.89 -10.85
C PRO A 387 -1.93 -21.60 -12.07
N GLY A 388 -1.95 -20.33 -12.51
CA GLY A 388 -2.72 -19.90 -13.68
C GLY A 388 -4.22 -19.71 -13.46
N ASP A 389 -4.75 -19.98 -12.27
CA ASP A 389 -6.13 -19.64 -11.94
C ASP A 389 -6.33 -18.12 -12.00
N PRO A 390 -7.25 -17.62 -12.86
CA PRO A 390 -7.50 -16.19 -13.00
C PRO A 390 -7.79 -15.49 -11.68
N ASP A 391 -8.48 -16.13 -10.73
CA ASP A 391 -8.85 -15.53 -9.45
C ASP A 391 -7.64 -15.17 -8.57
N ASN A 392 -6.47 -15.76 -8.86
CA ASN A 392 -5.20 -15.44 -8.21
C ASN A 392 -4.51 -14.18 -8.76
N ARG A 393 -5.00 -13.61 -9.87
CA ARG A 393 -4.41 -12.42 -10.49
C ARG A 393 -4.61 -11.18 -9.61
N PHE A 394 -3.71 -10.22 -9.73
CA PHE A 394 -3.89 -8.91 -9.09
C PHE A 394 -5.08 -8.15 -9.67
N GLY A 395 -5.47 -7.06 -9.00
CA GLY A 395 -6.41 -6.09 -9.53
C GLY A 395 -7.43 -5.59 -8.51
N LEU A 396 -7.75 -4.31 -8.57
CA LEU A 396 -8.66 -3.63 -7.65
C LEU A 396 -10.12 -3.98 -7.94
N TYR A 397 -10.50 -3.96 -9.22
CA TYR A 397 -11.89 -4.14 -9.65
C TYR A 397 -12.26 -5.58 -9.99
N GLY A 398 -11.26 -6.48 -10.05
CA GLY A 398 -11.44 -7.86 -10.47
C GLY A 398 -10.13 -8.48 -10.93
N PRO A 399 -10.12 -9.77 -11.28
CA PRO A 399 -8.89 -10.44 -11.67
C PRO A 399 -8.32 -9.91 -12.99
N GLY A 400 -7.12 -9.35 -12.92
CA GLY A 400 -6.43 -8.71 -14.04
C GLY A 400 -6.87 -7.27 -14.35
N HIS A 401 -7.67 -6.64 -13.47
CA HIS A 401 -8.23 -5.30 -13.67
C HIS A 401 -7.54 -4.20 -12.86
#